data_AF-A0A832JRV4-F1
#
_entry.id   AF-A0A832JRV4-F1
#
_cell.length_a   1.000
_cell.length_b   1.000
_cell.length_c   1.000
_cell.angle_alpha   90.00
_cell.angle_beta   90.00
_cell.angle_gamma   90.00
#
_symmetry.space_group_name_H-M   'P 1'
#
loop_
_entity.id
_entity.type
_entity.pdbx_description
1 polymer ?
#
loop_
_entity_poly.entity_id
_entity_poly.type
_entity_poly.pdbx_seq_one_letter_code
_entity_poly.pdbx_strand_id
1 'polypeptide(L)'
;MLGPSFAEAVYLRRRWIFTLVIISACAVLGSYYAALFGGFTTRPAAGRYFLVDVQGEKFVVKVTDGEALRLAEERMAGLNRMFPLGELARGDGGFNMPWSWHLKPESVRMVDASIELCDGLPSHVESDLDYWVDVVGQYCPWSAEIVASADEPADLHK
;
A
#
# COMPACT_ATOMS: atom_id res chain seq x y z
N MET A 1 -21.11 -47.53 48.18
CA MET A 1 -21.23 -46.65 46.99
C MET A 1 -22.25 -45.57 47.31
N LEU A 2 -21.81 -44.41 47.77
CA LEU A 2 -22.69 -43.25 47.95
C LEU A 2 -22.57 -42.40 46.69
N GLY A 3 -23.64 -42.37 45.89
CA GLY A 3 -23.74 -41.46 44.75
C GLY A 3 -23.77 -40.00 45.21
N PRO A 4 -23.49 -39.04 44.31
CA PRO A 4 -23.51 -37.62 44.65
C PRO A 4 -24.89 -37.22 45.17
N SER A 5 -24.93 -36.34 46.19
CA SER A 5 -26.18 -35.85 46.75
C SER A 5 -26.99 -35.08 45.68
N PHE A 6 -28.32 -35.04 45.85
CA PHE A 6 -29.21 -34.35 44.91
C PHE A 6 -28.80 -32.88 44.66
N ALA A 7 -28.23 -32.21 45.67
CA ALA A 7 -27.73 -30.84 45.56
C ALA A 7 -26.47 -30.71 44.69
N GLU A 8 -25.55 -31.69 44.73
CA GLU A 8 -24.35 -31.69 43.89
C GLU A 8 -24.69 -31.94 42.41
N ALA A 9 -25.64 -32.84 42.14
CA ALA A 9 -26.12 -33.11 40.78
C ALA A 9 -26.79 -31.87 40.15
N VAL A 10 -27.57 -31.12 40.94
CA VAL A 10 -28.22 -29.87 40.50
C VAL A 10 -27.19 -28.76 40.28
N TYR A 11 -26.20 -28.60 41.16
CA TYR A 11 -25.16 -27.60 41.03
C TYR A 11 -24.27 -27.86 39.80
N LEU A 12 -23.85 -29.11 39.58
CA LEU A 12 -23.11 -29.50 38.39
C LEU A 12 -23.94 -29.22 37.14
N ARG A 13 -25.19 -29.71 37.06
CA ARG A 13 -26.07 -29.48 35.90
C ARG A 13 -26.27 -28.00 35.60
N ARG A 14 -26.43 -27.17 36.62
CA ARG A 14 -26.58 -25.71 36.47
C ARG A 14 -25.30 -25.04 35.99
N ARG A 15 -24.13 -25.48 36.49
CA ARG A 15 -22.81 -25.01 36.02
C ARG A 15 -22.55 -25.38 34.56
N TRP A 16 -22.86 -26.61 34.15
CA TRP A 16 -22.77 -27.06 32.76
C TRP A 16 -23.70 -26.27 31.83
N ILE A 17 -24.94 -25.99 32.26
CA ILE A 17 -25.88 -25.16 31.48
C ILE A 17 -25.35 -23.73 31.31
N PHE A 18 -24.85 -23.10 32.38
CA PHE A 18 -24.30 -21.74 32.28
C PHE A 18 -23.04 -21.68 31.40
N THR A 19 -22.14 -22.67 31.51
CA THR A 19 -20.96 -22.76 30.64
C THR A 19 -21.34 -22.94 29.17
N LEU A 20 -22.33 -23.78 28.86
CA LEU A 20 -22.82 -23.98 27.49
C LEU A 20 -23.50 -22.74 26.91
N VAL A 21 -24.26 -21.99 27.73
CA VAL A 21 -24.89 -20.73 27.30
C VAL A 21 -23.83 -19.65 27.00
N ILE A 22 -22.79 -19.53 27.82
CA ILE A 22 -21.70 -18.57 27.60
C ILE A 22 -20.92 -18.91 26.32
N ILE A 23 -20.58 -20.18 26.11
CA ILE A 23 -19.86 -20.63 24.89
C ILE A 23 -20.69 -20.34 23.63
N SER A 24 -21.99 -20.64 23.65
CA SER A 24 -22.88 -20.35 22.52
C SER A 24 -23.02 -18.84 22.27
N ALA A 25 -23.12 -18.02 23.31
CA ALA A 25 -23.18 -16.56 23.17
C ALA A 25 -21.88 -15.98 22.56
N CYS A 26 -20.71 -16.46 22.98
CA CYS A 26 -19.43 -16.06 22.39
C CYS A 26 -19.30 -16.50 20.92
N ALA A 27 -19.78 -17.69 20.56
CA ALA A 27 -19.75 -18.17 19.19
C ALA A 27 -20.65 -17.34 18.25
N VAL A 28 -21.85 -16.95 18.72
CA VAL A 28 -22.77 -16.08 17.97
C VAL A 28 -22.20 -14.66 17.84
N LEU A 29 -21.61 -14.11 18.91
CA LEU A 29 -20.97 -12.78 18.86
C LEU A 29 -19.74 -12.77 17.94
N GLY A 30 -18.91 -13.81 17.96
CA GLY A 30 -17.74 -13.93 17.08
C GLY A 30 -18.12 -14.08 15.61
N SER A 31 -19.18 -14.83 15.30
CA SER A 31 -19.69 -14.96 13.93
C SER A 31 -20.40 -13.69 13.44
N TYR A 32 -21.07 -12.95 14.33
CA TYR A 32 -21.62 -11.64 13.99
C TYR A 32 -20.51 -10.60 13.75
N TYR A 33 -19.43 -10.61 14.55
CA TYR A 33 -18.26 -9.76 14.32
C TYR A 33 -17.55 -10.09 13.00
N ALA A 34 -17.37 -11.38 12.68
CA ALA A 34 -16.81 -11.80 11.39
C ALA A 34 -17.72 -11.43 10.20
N ALA A 35 -19.04 -11.41 10.37
CA ALA A 35 -19.96 -10.95 9.33
C ALA A 35 -19.97 -9.41 9.17
N LEU A 36 -19.81 -8.66 10.26
CA LEU A 36 -19.76 -7.19 10.22
C LEU A 36 -18.39 -6.63 9.80
N PHE A 37 -17.29 -7.34 10.09
CA PHE A 37 -15.92 -6.86 9.87
C PHE A 37 -15.06 -7.76 8.96
N GLY A 38 -15.53 -8.95 8.59
CA GLY A 38 -14.80 -9.90 7.71
C GLY A 38 -14.82 -9.55 6.23
N GLY A 39 -15.24 -8.33 5.89
CA GLY A 39 -15.34 -7.83 4.52
C GLY A 39 -14.05 -7.21 3.96
N PHE A 40 -12.96 -7.11 4.71
CA PHE A 40 -11.69 -6.61 4.18
C PHE A 40 -10.78 -7.76 3.76
N THR A 41 -11.24 -8.57 2.80
CA THR A 41 -10.27 -9.09 1.84
C THR A 41 -10.02 -7.96 0.84
N THR A 42 -9.23 -6.97 1.26
CA THR A 42 -8.58 -6.08 0.30
C THR A 42 -7.71 -7.00 -0.55
N ARG A 43 -8.24 -7.47 -1.68
CA ARG A 43 -7.41 -7.81 -2.82
C ARG A 43 -6.46 -6.63 -2.95
N PRO A 44 -5.13 -6.81 -2.85
CA PRO A 44 -4.23 -5.73 -3.18
C PRO A 44 -4.69 -5.25 -4.55
N ALA A 45 -5.14 -4.00 -4.65
CA ALA A 45 -5.32 -3.38 -5.95
C ALA A 45 -4.01 -3.67 -6.70
N ALA A 46 -4.07 -4.00 -7.98
CA ALA A 46 -2.91 -4.45 -8.78
C ALA A 46 -1.82 -3.35 -8.95
N GLY A 47 -1.84 -2.33 -8.09
CA GLY A 47 -1.27 -1.02 -8.24
C GLY A 47 -2.10 -0.15 -9.17
N ARG A 48 -1.74 1.13 -9.22
CA ARG A 48 -2.13 2.06 -10.28
C ARG A 48 -0.87 2.73 -10.80
N TYR A 49 -0.88 3.09 -12.09
CA TYR A 49 0.21 3.84 -12.71
C TYR A 49 -0.08 5.32 -12.68
N PHE A 50 0.95 6.13 -12.44
CA PHE A 50 0.87 7.58 -12.45
C PHE A 50 1.95 8.15 -13.36
N LEU A 51 1.56 9.09 -14.21
CA LEU A 51 2.49 9.89 -15.01
C LEU A 51 2.95 11.08 -14.17
N VAL A 52 4.24 11.16 -13.93
CA VAL A 52 4.88 12.18 -13.12
C VAL A 52 5.69 13.09 -14.03
N ASP A 53 5.43 14.39 -13.96
CA ASP A 53 6.20 15.45 -14.63
C ASP A 53 7.21 16.05 -13.64
N VAL A 54 8.46 16.14 -14.06
CA VAL A 54 9.53 16.83 -13.35
C VAL A 54 10.14 17.84 -14.31
N GLN A 55 9.66 19.08 -14.25
CA GLN A 55 10.14 20.19 -15.08
C GLN A 55 10.11 19.88 -16.60
N GLY A 56 9.06 19.19 -17.05
CA GLY A 56 8.84 18.82 -18.45
C GLY A 56 9.35 17.43 -18.82
N GLU A 57 10.15 16.78 -17.97
CA GLU A 57 10.55 15.39 -18.15
C GLU A 57 9.55 14.47 -17.47
N LYS A 58 9.02 13.50 -18.21
CA LYS A 58 7.95 12.62 -17.73
C LYS A 58 8.44 11.21 -17.48
N PHE A 59 8.05 10.64 -16.36
CA PHE A 59 8.30 9.24 -16.02
C PHE A 59 7.04 8.62 -15.40
N VAL A 60 6.93 7.30 -15.45
CA VAL A 60 5.80 6.54 -14.93
C VAL A 60 6.21 5.81 -13.65
N VAL A 61 5.39 5.92 -12.62
CA VAL A 61 5.51 5.14 -11.39
C VAL A 61 4.34 4.19 -11.25
N LYS A 62 4.60 2.98 -10.74
CA LYS A 62 3.56 2.07 -10.27
C LYS A 62 3.46 2.15 -8.76
N VAL A 63 2.28 2.48 -8.23
CA VAL A 63 2.04 2.61 -6.79
C VAL A 63 1.17 1.45 -6.34
N THR A 64 1.66 0.64 -5.40
CA THR A 64 0.92 -0.52 -4.84
C THR A 64 0.50 -0.34 -3.39
N ASP A 65 1.10 0.61 -2.67
CA ASP A 65 0.76 0.91 -1.28
C ASP A 65 -0.55 1.73 -1.21
N GLY A 66 -1.44 1.36 -0.29
CA GLY A 66 -2.77 1.96 -0.19
C GLY A 66 -2.75 3.43 0.24
N GLU A 67 -1.81 3.81 1.11
CA GLU A 67 -1.67 5.19 1.56
C GLU A 67 -1.01 6.05 0.48
N ALA A 68 0.04 5.53 -0.16
CA ALA A 68 0.66 6.20 -1.29
C ALA A 68 -0.32 6.43 -2.44
N LEU A 69 -1.21 5.46 -2.73
CA LEU A 69 -2.28 5.62 -3.71
C LEU A 69 -3.21 6.78 -3.35
N ARG A 70 -3.71 6.82 -2.11
CA ARG A 70 -4.58 7.90 -1.62
C ARG A 70 -3.90 9.26 -1.76
N LEU A 71 -2.64 9.36 -1.34
CA LEU A 71 -1.87 10.60 -1.39
C LEU A 71 -1.52 11.04 -2.82
N ALA A 72 -1.29 10.10 -3.74
CA ALA A 72 -1.05 10.40 -5.15
C ALA A 72 -2.31 10.95 -5.84
N GLU A 73 -3.47 10.35 -5.57
CA GLU A 73 -4.77 10.84 -6.07
C GLU A 73 -5.08 12.24 -5.48
N GLU A 74 -4.82 12.45 -4.19
CA GLU A 74 -4.94 13.78 -3.56
C GLU A 74 -3.99 14.81 -4.16
N ARG A 75 -2.74 14.42 -4.49
CA ARG A 75 -1.80 15.31 -5.18
C ARG A 75 -2.33 15.72 -6.54
N MET A 76 -2.85 14.77 -7.31
CA MET A 76 -3.44 15.03 -8.64
C MET A 76 -4.69 15.91 -8.55
N ALA A 77 -5.47 15.79 -7.47
CA ALA A 77 -6.61 16.67 -7.17
C ALA A 77 -6.22 18.04 -6.58
N GLY A 78 -4.92 18.31 -6.37
CA GLY A 78 -4.43 19.55 -5.78
C GLY A 78 -4.67 19.69 -4.28
N LEU A 79 -4.96 18.60 -3.58
CA LEU A 79 -5.27 18.57 -2.14
C LEU A 79 -4.01 18.49 -1.26
N ASN A 80 -2.86 18.11 -1.83
CA ASN A 80 -1.57 18.15 -1.17
C ASN A 80 -0.44 18.53 -2.15
N ARG A 81 0.78 18.69 -1.62
CA ARG A 81 1.99 19.00 -2.40
C ARG A 81 3.07 17.92 -2.26
N MET A 82 2.68 16.70 -1.92
CA MET A 82 3.61 15.59 -1.77
C MET A 82 4.13 15.13 -3.14
N PHE A 83 5.29 14.49 -3.13
CA PHE A 83 5.98 13.95 -4.32
C PHE A 83 6.39 12.49 -4.10
N PRO A 84 6.60 11.71 -5.17
CA PRO A 84 7.00 10.32 -5.04
C PRO A 84 8.44 10.20 -4.51
N LEU A 85 8.66 9.21 -3.65
CA LEU A 85 9.97 8.70 -3.25
C LEU A 85 9.95 7.18 -3.45
N GLY A 86 11.04 6.62 -3.97
CA GLY A 86 11.19 5.17 -4.09
C GLY A 86 12.62 4.72 -4.37
N GLU A 87 12.89 3.44 -4.14
CA GLU A 87 14.15 2.78 -4.51
C GLU A 87 14.27 2.65 -6.02
N LEU A 88 15.46 2.91 -6.55
CA LEU A 88 15.77 2.75 -7.97
C LEU A 88 16.08 1.29 -8.32
N ALA A 89 15.71 0.89 -9.53
CA ALA A 89 16.11 -0.36 -10.15
C ALA A 89 16.44 -0.14 -11.63
N ARG A 90 17.39 -0.93 -12.15
CA ARG A 90 17.76 -0.95 -13.58
C ARG A 90 16.63 -1.58 -14.40
N GLY A 91 16.53 -1.16 -15.68
CA GLY A 91 15.45 -1.51 -16.60
C GLY A 91 14.22 -0.65 -16.41
N ASP A 92 13.36 -0.55 -17.43
CA ASP A 92 12.14 0.28 -17.44
C ASP A 92 10.98 -0.28 -16.59
N GLY A 93 11.14 -1.47 -16.01
CA GLY A 93 10.09 -2.18 -15.26
C GLY A 93 8.89 -2.62 -16.13
N GLY A 94 8.97 -2.46 -17.45
CA GLY A 94 7.88 -2.65 -18.40
C GLY A 94 6.86 -1.50 -18.46
N PHE A 95 7.10 -0.39 -17.75
CA PHE A 95 6.15 0.73 -17.69
C PHE A 95 6.79 2.12 -17.78
N ASN A 96 8.09 2.27 -17.52
CA ASN A 96 8.76 3.57 -17.45
C ASN A 96 9.56 3.93 -18.71
N MET A 97 9.13 3.48 -19.89
CA MET A 97 9.77 3.90 -21.14
C MET A 97 9.66 5.43 -21.33
N PRO A 98 10.66 6.11 -21.91
CA PRO A 98 11.86 5.54 -22.56
C PRO A 98 13.05 5.32 -21.61
N TRP A 99 12.87 5.50 -20.30
CA TRP A 99 13.96 5.43 -19.32
C TRP A 99 14.45 4.00 -19.12
N SER A 100 15.75 3.84 -18.90
CA SER A 100 16.37 2.54 -18.62
C SER A 100 16.37 2.18 -17.12
N TRP A 101 15.47 2.80 -16.35
CA TRP A 101 15.31 2.63 -14.91
C TRP A 101 13.83 2.75 -14.50
N HIS A 102 13.51 2.32 -13.29
CA HIS A 102 12.19 2.52 -12.68
C HIS A 102 12.31 2.61 -11.15
N LEU A 103 11.26 3.11 -10.51
CA LEU A 103 11.07 2.95 -9.06
C LEU A 103 10.47 1.57 -8.77
N LYS A 104 11.04 0.85 -7.80
CA LYS A 104 10.49 -0.42 -7.34
C LYS A 104 9.09 -0.21 -6.74
N PRO A 105 8.02 -0.81 -7.29
CA PRO A 105 6.63 -0.48 -6.92
C PRO A 105 6.34 -0.58 -5.41
N GLU A 106 6.90 -1.59 -4.75
CA GLU A 106 6.73 -1.85 -3.32
C GLU A 106 7.36 -0.77 -2.42
N SER A 107 8.34 -0.03 -2.95
CA SER A 107 9.06 1.03 -2.22
C SER A 107 8.43 2.41 -2.38
N VAL A 108 7.52 2.59 -3.36
CA VAL A 108 6.99 3.92 -3.69
C VAL A 108 6.13 4.46 -2.54
N ARG A 109 6.45 5.67 -2.08
CA ARG A 109 5.70 6.45 -1.09
C ARG A 109 5.50 7.87 -1.58
N MET A 110 4.50 8.55 -1.03
CA MET A 110 4.32 10.00 -1.20
C MET A 110 4.83 10.70 0.05
N VAL A 111 5.74 11.66 -0.11
CA VAL A 111 6.39 12.38 1.00
C VAL A 111 6.27 13.88 0.80
N ASP A 112 6.32 14.63 1.89
CA ASP A 112 6.33 16.10 1.90
C ASP A 112 7.73 16.69 1.99
N ALA A 113 8.72 15.91 2.44
CA ALA A 113 10.13 16.27 2.48
C ALA A 113 11.02 15.02 2.36
N SER A 114 12.22 15.21 1.80
CA SER A 114 13.28 14.20 1.76
C SER A 114 14.66 14.87 1.83
N ILE A 115 15.74 14.13 1.59
CA ILE A 115 17.09 14.70 1.47
C ILE A 115 17.36 15.10 0.01
N GLU A 116 18.08 16.21 -0.18
CA GLU A 116 18.46 16.77 -1.50
C GLU A 116 19.23 15.78 -2.39
N LEU A 117 19.89 14.76 -1.81
CA LEU A 117 20.74 13.83 -2.55
C LEU A 117 19.98 13.04 -3.63
N CYS A 118 18.69 12.78 -3.43
CA CYS A 118 17.86 12.05 -4.39
C CYS A 118 16.98 12.96 -5.25
N ASP A 119 17.11 14.28 -5.15
CA ASP A 119 16.39 15.25 -5.98
C ASP A 119 17.14 15.49 -7.29
N GLY A 120 16.43 15.48 -8.41
CA GLY A 120 17.01 15.58 -9.75
C GLY A 120 15.97 15.44 -10.85
N LEU A 121 16.41 15.60 -12.09
CA LEU A 121 15.61 15.32 -13.28
C LEU A 121 15.70 13.82 -13.64
N PRO A 122 14.67 13.24 -14.28
CA PRO A 122 14.73 11.89 -14.83
C PRO A 122 15.97 11.64 -15.72
N SER A 123 16.39 12.64 -16.50
CA SER A 123 17.58 12.61 -17.34
C SER A 123 18.88 12.57 -16.57
N HIS A 124 18.93 13.10 -15.33
CA HIS A 124 20.10 12.95 -14.47
C HIS A 124 20.29 11.48 -14.08
N VAL A 125 19.19 10.79 -13.72
CA VAL A 125 19.20 9.36 -13.41
C VAL A 125 19.65 8.56 -14.63
N GLU A 126 19.10 8.86 -15.81
CA GLU A 126 19.47 8.18 -17.06
C GLU A 126 20.94 8.39 -17.44
N SER A 127 21.46 9.60 -17.25
CA SER A 127 22.81 9.98 -17.69
C SER A 127 23.93 9.30 -16.89
N ASP A 128 23.65 8.90 -15.65
CA ASP A 128 24.61 8.27 -14.74
C ASP A 128 23.93 7.17 -13.91
N LEU A 129 23.31 6.23 -14.63
CA LEU A 129 22.44 5.22 -14.02
C LEU A 129 23.14 4.38 -12.94
N ASP A 130 24.40 4.03 -13.14
CA ASP A 130 25.16 3.24 -12.18
C ASP A 130 25.37 4.01 -10.87
N TYR A 131 25.73 5.30 -10.93
CA TYR A 131 25.83 6.13 -9.73
C TYR A 131 24.48 6.26 -9.01
N TRP A 132 23.42 6.55 -9.75
CA TRP A 132 22.09 6.73 -9.16
C TRP A 132 21.55 5.46 -8.52
N VAL A 133 21.73 4.30 -9.16
CA VAL A 133 21.24 3.03 -8.61
C VAL A 133 22.14 2.53 -7.47
N ASP A 134 23.46 2.57 -7.63
CA ASP A 134 24.38 1.90 -6.69
C ASP A 134 24.85 2.80 -5.53
N VAL A 135 24.82 4.13 -5.70
CA VAL A 135 25.27 5.10 -4.69
C VAL A 135 24.10 5.89 -4.10
N VAL A 136 23.24 6.49 -4.92
CA VAL A 136 22.08 7.25 -4.42
C VAL A 136 20.98 6.31 -3.92
N GLY A 137 20.70 5.24 -4.67
CA GLY A 137 19.80 4.13 -4.32
C GLY A 137 18.30 4.44 -4.39
N GLN A 138 17.92 5.71 -4.39
CA GLN A 138 16.53 6.17 -4.40
C GLN A 138 16.39 7.45 -5.20
N TYR A 139 15.16 7.76 -5.60
CA TYR A 139 14.84 8.97 -6.35
C TYR A 139 13.65 9.67 -5.72
N CYS A 140 13.75 10.98 -5.55
CA CYS A 140 12.80 11.80 -4.81
C CYS A 140 12.67 13.22 -5.45
N PRO A 141 12.08 13.34 -6.65
CA PRO A 141 12.01 14.62 -7.36
C PRO A 141 11.10 15.63 -6.65
N TRP A 142 11.65 16.66 -6.03
CA TRP A 142 10.88 17.65 -5.24
C TRP A 142 9.93 18.48 -6.09
N SER A 143 10.34 18.75 -7.33
CA SER A 143 9.53 19.46 -8.31
C SER A 143 8.48 18.60 -9.02
N ALA A 144 8.26 17.36 -8.57
CA ALA A 144 7.34 16.45 -9.24
C ALA A 144 5.87 16.90 -9.15
N GLU A 145 5.16 16.71 -10.26
CA GLU A 145 3.72 16.84 -10.39
C GLU A 145 3.12 15.56 -10.95
N ILE A 146 2.02 15.09 -10.36
CA ILE A 146 1.26 13.96 -10.91
C ILE A 146 0.24 14.52 -11.89
N VAL A 147 0.37 14.17 -13.18
CA VAL A 147 -0.40 14.79 -14.26
C VAL A 147 -1.44 13.84 -14.89
N ALA A 148 -1.31 12.53 -14.67
CA ALA A 148 -2.29 11.54 -15.11
C ALA A 148 -2.17 10.24 -14.29
N SER A 149 -3.22 9.43 -14.32
CA SER A 149 -3.22 8.08 -13.74
C SER A 149 -3.97 7.10 -14.66
N ALA A 150 -3.56 5.83 -14.63
CA ALA A 150 -4.21 4.77 -15.40
C ALA A 150 -4.04 3.39 -14.74
N ASP A 151 -4.97 2.49 -15.02
CA ASP A 151 -4.88 1.10 -14.57
C ASP A 151 -3.84 0.30 -15.37
N GLU A 152 -3.61 0.67 -16.64
CA GLU A 152 -2.59 0.09 -17.51
C GLU A 152 -1.59 1.17 -17.98
N PRO A 153 -0.28 0.88 -18.04
CA PRO A 153 0.73 1.89 -18.36
C PRO A 153 0.64 2.38 -19.81
N ALA A 154 0.15 1.53 -20.73
CA ALA A 154 -0.05 1.89 -22.13
C ALA A 154 -1.04 3.05 -22.32
N ASP A 155 -1.92 3.31 -21.35
CA ASP A 155 -2.86 4.42 -21.40
C ASP A 155 -2.22 5.78 -21.04
N LEU A 156 -1.01 5.79 -20.50
CA LEU A 156 -0.27 7.01 -20.14
C LEU A 156 0.65 7.53 -21.26
N HIS A 157 0.93 6.73 -22.30
CA HIS A 157 1.86 7.07 -23.39
C HIS A 157 1.15 7.63 -24.64
N LYS A 158 -0.04 8.22 -24.49
CA LYS A 158 -0.86 8.74 -25.60
C LYS A 158 -0.58 10.20 -25.92
#